data_AF-A0A3B0PF20-F1
#
_entry.id   AF-A0A3B0PF20-F1
#
_cell.length_a   1.000
_cell.length_b   1.000
_cell.length_c   1.000
_cell.angle_alpha   90.00
_cell.angle_beta   90.00
_cell.angle_gamma   90.00
#
_symmetry.space_group_name_H-M   'P 1'
#
loop_
_entity.id
_entity.type
_entity.pdbx_description
1 polymer ?
#
loop_
_entity_poly.entity_id
_entity_poly.type
_entity_poly.pdbx_seq_one_letter_code
_entity_poly.pdbx_strand_id
1 'polypeptide(L)'
;MQQLISSELDADRIDYLKRDSYFTGATYGTIDSKLLDRWIVFDHKSKQVGYEKKAITTIESLLIGRYHMYKSVYYNHKSVVLEQIIMLVFKRIVDLFKQNQFDFYGFEIIQQLFEALFIDNDISKVDLNLFKYLTDDYFNTFLYQQW
;
A
#
# COMPACT_ATOMS: atom_id res chain seq x y z
N MET A 1 9.44 -17.76 11.24
CA MET A 1 9.00 -16.38 11.60
C MET A 1 8.80 -15.53 10.35
N GLN A 2 9.81 -15.44 9.46
CA GLN A 2 9.68 -14.70 8.19
C GLN A 2 8.44 -15.09 7.35
N GLN A 3 8.08 -16.38 7.28
CA GLN A 3 6.92 -16.84 6.51
C GLN A 3 5.56 -16.32 7.00
N LEU A 4 5.45 -15.91 8.26
CA LEU A 4 4.21 -15.29 8.77
C LEU A 4 4.03 -13.86 8.28
N ILE A 5 5.14 -13.19 7.97
CA ILE A 5 5.18 -11.79 7.51
C ILE A 5 5.24 -11.73 5.99
N SER A 6 5.95 -12.68 5.35
CA SER A 6 6.16 -12.72 3.91
C SER A 6 6.12 -14.17 3.41
N SER A 7 5.01 -14.54 2.78
CA SER A 7 4.77 -15.82 2.11
C SER A 7 3.53 -15.75 1.21
N GLU A 8 3.09 -16.87 0.63
CA GLU A 8 1.82 -16.89 -0.11
C GLU A 8 0.58 -16.76 0.79
N LEU A 9 0.72 -17.14 2.06
CA LEU A 9 -0.33 -17.13 3.09
C LEU A 9 0.19 -16.38 4.33
N ASP A 10 0.65 -15.13 4.12
CA ASP A 10 1.12 -14.25 5.19
C ASP A 10 -0.01 -13.37 5.75
N ALA A 11 0.25 -12.81 6.93
CA ALA A 11 -0.71 -11.95 7.62
C ALA A 11 -1.01 -10.66 6.83
N ASP A 12 -0.04 -10.15 6.08
CA ASP A 12 -0.18 -8.94 5.27
C ASP A 12 -1.25 -9.11 4.18
N ARG A 13 -1.16 -10.20 3.39
CA ARG A 13 -2.13 -10.50 2.33
C ARG A 13 -3.52 -10.76 2.86
N ILE A 14 -3.62 -11.46 3.99
CA ILE A 14 -4.91 -11.74 4.61
C ILE A 14 -5.56 -10.44 5.11
N ASP A 15 -4.79 -9.53 5.71
CA ASP A 15 -5.29 -8.25 6.18
C ASP A 15 -5.76 -7.36 5.02
N TYR A 16 -4.90 -7.10 4.03
CA TYR A 16 -5.27 -6.18 2.95
C TYR A 16 -6.43 -6.74 2.11
N LEU A 17 -6.49 -8.05 1.84
CA LEU A 17 -7.60 -8.60 1.06
C LEU A 17 -8.93 -8.44 1.80
N LYS A 18 -8.95 -8.62 3.12
CA LYS A 18 -10.15 -8.42 3.94
C LYS A 18 -10.52 -6.94 4.02
N ARG A 19 -9.54 -6.09 4.30
CA ARG A 19 -9.69 -4.64 4.43
C ARG A 19 -10.21 -4.03 3.13
N ASP A 20 -9.55 -4.30 2.02
CA ASP A 20 -9.89 -3.74 0.72
C ASP A 20 -11.25 -4.24 0.26
N SER A 21 -11.56 -5.53 0.45
CA SER A 21 -12.89 -6.08 0.14
C SER A 21 -13.99 -5.37 0.94
N TYR A 22 -13.74 -5.07 2.22
CA TYR A 22 -14.67 -4.33 3.07
C TYR A 22 -14.88 -2.88 2.59
N PHE A 23 -13.80 -2.12 2.35
CA PHE A 23 -13.90 -0.70 1.98
C PHE A 23 -14.36 -0.47 0.54
N THR A 24 -14.02 -1.37 -0.38
CA THR A 24 -14.48 -1.29 -1.79
C THR A 24 -15.89 -1.86 -1.99
N GLY A 25 -16.41 -2.61 -1.01
CA GLY A 25 -17.64 -3.39 -1.14
C GLY A 25 -17.53 -4.58 -2.09
N ALA A 26 -16.34 -4.85 -2.63
CA ALA A 26 -16.09 -5.93 -3.57
C ALA A 26 -15.93 -7.26 -2.82
N THR A 27 -17.06 -7.87 -2.45
CA THR A 27 -17.08 -9.10 -1.65
C THR A 27 -16.88 -10.32 -2.54
N TYR A 28 -15.62 -10.73 -2.73
CA TYR A 28 -15.28 -11.94 -3.48
C TYR A 28 -14.61 -12.96 -2.57
N GLY A 29 -15.35 -14.00 -2.19
CA GLY A 29 -14.88 -15.03 -1.26
C GLY A 29 -14.75 -14.48 0.17
N THR A 30 -15.53 -15.01 1.09
CA THR A 30 -15.41 -14.66 2.52
C THR A 30 -14.10 -15.19 3.07
N ILE A 31 -13.15 -14.29 3.35
CA ILE A 31 -11.88 -14.66 3.96
C ILE A 31 -12.05 -14.77 5.48
N ASP A 32 -12.25 -15.99 5.95
CA ASP A 32 -12.23 -16.29 7.38
C ASP A 32 -10.79 -16.50 7.87
N SER A 33 -10.12 -15.38 8.17
CA SER A 33 -8.77 -15.39 8.75
C SER A 33 -8.69 -16.17 10.06
N LYS A 34 -9.76 -16.21 10.88
CA LYS A 34 -9.75 -16.92 12.17
C LYS A 34 -9.70 -18.43 11.98
N LEU A 35 -10.36 -18.95 10.95
CA LEU A 35 -10.25 -20.36 10.59
C LEU A 35 -8.85 -20.71 10.09
N LEU A 36 -8.24 -19.81 9.32
CA LEU A 36 -6.87 -20.02 8.83
C LEU A 36 -5.87 -20.05 9.99
N ASP A 37 -5.97 -19.11 10.93
CA ASP A 37 -5.13 -19.06 12.15
C ASP A 37 -5.24 -20.34 12.98
N ARG A 38 -6.45 -20.89 13.10
CA ARG A 38 -6.72 -22.11 13.88
C ARG A 38 -5.99 -23.34 13.36
N TRP A 39 -5.69 -23.38 12.06
CA TRP A 39 -5.09 -24.55 11.40
C TRP A 39 -3.63 -24.35 11.02
N ILE A 40 -3.00 -23.28 11.47
CA ILE A 40 -1.55 -23.08 11.32
C ILE A 40 -0.81 -24.15 12.13
N VAL A 41 0.16 -24.79 11.49
CA VAL A 41 1.08 -25.74 12.10
C VAL A 41 2.50 -25.25 11.88
N PHE A 42 3.34 -25.32 12.91
CA PHE A 42 4.76 -25.01 12.78
C PHE A 42 5.59 -26.29 12.85
N ASP A 43 6.35 -26.57 11.79
CA ASP A 43 7.31 -27.66 11.81
C ASP A 43 8.65 -27.16 12.40
N HIS A 44 8.94 -27.59 13.63
CA HIS A 44 10.17 -27.24 14.32
C HIS A 44 11.45 -27.75 13.65
N LYS A 45 11.37 -28.83 12.84
CA LYS A 45 12.53 -29.42 12.17
C LYS A 45 12.91 -28.63 10.92
N SER A 46 11.94 -28.37 10.04
CA SER A 46 12.14 -27.58 8.82
C SER A 46 12.09 -26.06 9.06
N LYS A 47 11.62 -25.63 10.25
CA LYS A 47 11.35 -24.23 10.60
C LYS A 47 10.32 -23.56 9.67
N GLN A 48 9.37 -24.35 9.15
CA GLN A 48 8.36 -23.90 8.20
C GLN A 48 6.98 -23.80 8.83
N VAL A 49 6.18 -22.88 8.30
CA VAL A 49 4.75 -22.75 8.56
C VAL A 49 4.00 -23.61 7.54
N GLY A 50 3.16 -24.51 8.03
CA GLY A 50 2.22 -25.30 7.25
C GLY A 50 0.80 -25.15 7.77
N TYR A 51 -0.13 -25.86 7.13
CA TYR A 51 -1.54 -25.83 7.50
C TYR A 51 -2.09 -27.26 7.60
N GLU A 52 -3.01 -27.50 8.54
CA GLU A 52 -3.74 -28.77 8.58
C GLU A 52 -4.55 -28.95 7.28
N LYS A 53 -4.77 -30.22 6.87
CA LYS A 53 -5.60 -30.53 5.69
C LYS A 53 -7.02 -29.94 5.77
N LYS A 54 -7.54 -29.68 6.97
CA LYS A 54 -8.85 -29.02 7.18
C LYS A 54 -8.88 -27.59 6.63
N ALA A 55 -7.72 -26.93 6.50
CA ALA A 55 -7.60 -25.57 5.99
C ALA A 55 -7.76 -25.43 4.47
N ILE A 56 -7.78 -26.55 3.72
CA ILE A 56 -7.79 -26.53 2.25
C ILE A 56 -8.90 -25.63 1.70
N THR A 57 -10.15 -25.79 2.16
CA THR A 57 -11.29 -25.00 1.66
C THR A 57 -11.16 -23.51 1.98
N THR A 58 -10.59 -23.16 3.13
CA THR A 58 -10.34 -21.75 3.50
C THR A 58 -9.22 -21.14 2.65
N ILE A 59 -8.16 -21.91 2.39
CA ILE A 59 -7.06 -21.49 1.52
C ILE A 59 -7.57 -21.32 0.08
N GLU A 60 -8.39 -22.23 -0.43
CA GLU A 60 -9.01 -22.10 -1.75
C GLU A 60 -9.88 -20.84 -1.85
N SER A 61 -10.71 -20.59 -0.84
CA SER A 61 -11.55 -19.38 -0.78
C SER A 61 -10.71 -18.10 -0.77
N LEU A 62 -9.59 -18.08 -0.03
CA LEU A 62 -8.64 -16.98 -0.03
C LEU A 62 -8.00 -16.76 -1.42
N LEU A 63 -7.55 -17.83 -2.07
CA LEU A 63 -6.90 -17.74 -3.39
C LEU A 63 -7.88 -17.25 -4.47
N ILE A 64 -9.12 -17.74 -4.46
CA ILE A 64 -10.18 -17.28 -5.35
C ILE A 64 -10.52 -15.81 -5.08
N GLY A 65 -10.68 -15.43 -3.80
CA GLY A 65 -10.94 -14.05 -3.42
C GLY A 65 -9.83 -13.11 -3.87
N ARG A 66 -8.57 -13.52 -3.69
CA ARG A 66 -7.39 -12.80 -4.19
C ARG A 66 -7.47 -12.61 -5.70
N TYR A 67 -7.68 -13.67 -6.47
CA TYR A 67 -7.80 -13.58 -7.93
C TYR A 67 -8.85 -12.55 -8.37
N HIS A 68 -10.02 -12.57 -7.74
CA HIS A 68 -11.09 -11.60 -8.05
C HIS A 68 -10.75 -10.17 -7.61
N MET A 69 -10.11 -9.97 -6.46
CA MET A 69 -9.65 -8.65 -6.01
C MET A 69 -8.66 -8.05 -7.01
N TYR A 70 -7.70 -8.84 -7.51
CA TYR A 70 -6.79 -8.40 -8.57
C TYR A 70 -7.53 -7.97 -9.83
N LYS A 71 -8.52 -8.74 -10.27
CA LYS A 71 -9.24 -8.43 -11.51
C LYS A 71 -10.19 -7.24 -11.39
N SER A 72 -10.91 -7.13 -10.28
CA SER A 72 -11.99 -6.14 -10.12
C SER A 72 -11.50 -4.82 -9.54
N VAL A 73 -10.55 -4.85 -8.62
CA VAL A 73 -10.09 -3.70 -7.84
C VAL A 73 -8.71 -3.25 -8.33
N TYR A 74 -7.68 -4.10 -8.21
CA TYR A 74 -6.30 -3.67 -8.45
C TYR A 74 -6.01 -3.39 -9.93
N TYR A 75 -6.53 -4.22 -10.84
CA TYR A 75 -6.41 -4.01 -12.29
C TYR A 75 -7.63 -3.35 -12.91
N ASN A 76 -8.40 -2.60 -12.11
CA ASN A 76 -9.47 -1.79 -12.65
C ASN A 76 -8.88 -0.75 -13.62
N HIS A 77 -9.36 -0.74 -14.86
CA HIS A 77 -8.85 0.16 -15.90
C HIS A 77 -8.88 1.65 -15.49
N LYS A 78 -9.85 2.07 -14.67
CA LYS A 78 -9.91 3.46 -14.18
C LYS A 78 -8.81 3.77 -13.18
N SER A 79 -8.56 2.87 -12.24
CA SER A 79 -7.47 2.99 -11.26
C SER A 79 -6.12 3.03 -11.96
N VAL A 80 -5.90 2.14 -12.94
CA VAL A 80 -4.67 2.10 -13.75
C VAL A 80 -4.49 3.39 -14.53
N VAL A 81 -5.53 3.90 -15.20
CA VAL A 81 -5.45 5.18 -15.94
C VAL A 81 -5.17 6.35 -14.99
N LEU A 82 -5.81 6.38 -13.82
CA LEU A 82 -5.57 7.42 -12.82
C LEU A 82 -4.12 7.40 -12.31
N GLU A 83 -3.55 6.21 -12.06
CA GLU A 83 -2.15 6.04 -11.71
C GLU A 83 -1.22 6.63 -12.78
N GLN A 84 -1.48 6.35 -14.06
CA GLN A 84 -0.70 6.95 -15.16
C GLN A 84 -0.79 8.48 -15.19
N ILE A 85 -1.99 9.03 -14.97
CA ILE A 85 -2.19 10.48 -14.90
C ILE A 85 -1.41 11.08 -13.74
N ILE A 86 -1.48 10.48 -12.55
CA ILE A 86 -0.73 10.94 -11.37
C ILE A 86 0.77 10.91 -11.65
N MET A 87 1.30 9.84 -12.24
CA MET A 87 2.72 9.78 -12.62
C MET A 87 3.12 10.90 -13.59
N LEU A 88 2.29 11.23 -14.58
CA LEU A 88 2.53 12.34 -15.50
C LEU A 88 2.49 13.69 -14.79
N VAL A 89 1.57 13.89 -13.84
CA VAL A 89 1.49 15.09 -13.02
C VAL A 89 2.77 15.25 -12.20
N PHE A 90 3.22 14.22 -11.49
CA PHE A 90 4.46 14.26 -10.72
C PHE A 90 5.68 14.52 -11.60
N LYS A 91 5.76 13.89 -12.78
CA LYS A 91 6.82 14.16 -13.75
C LYS A 91 6.84 15.63 -14.16
N ARG A 92 5.67 16.23 -14.41
CA ARG A 92 5.56 17.65 -14.75
C ARG A 92 5.96 18.56 -13.59
N ILE A 93 5.58 18.21 -12.35
CA ILE A 93 6.00 18.95 -11.15
C ILE A 93 7.54 18.91 -11.04
N VAL A 94 8.17 17.75 -11.24
CA VAL A 94 9.65 17.63 -11.24
C VAL A 94 10.29 18.52 -12.30
N ASP A 95 9.76 18.54 -13.52
CA ASP A 95 10.28 19.36 -14.61
C ASP A 95 10.18 20.86 -14.29
N LEU A 96 9.04 21.31 -13.76
CA LEU A 96 8.81 22.70 -13.38
C LEU A 96 9.68 23.12 -12.19
N PHE A 97 9.81 22.25 -11.19
CA PHE A 97 10.64 22.49 -10.02
C PHE A 97 12.11 22.70 -10.41
N LYS A 98 12.66 21.85 -11.29
CA LYS A 98 14.02 22.00 -11.84
C LYS A 98 14.22 23.27 -12.66
N GLN A 99 13.15 23.81 -13.25
CA GLN A 99 13.16 25.06 -14.01
C GLN A 99 12.94 26.30 -13.12
N ASN A 100 12.81 26.12 -11.80
CA ASN A 100 12.40 27.16 -10.84
C ASN A 100 11.04 27.81 -11.22
N GLN A 101 10.15 27.03 -11.82
CA GLN A 101 8.79 27.43 -12.23
C GLN A 101 7.70 26.85 -11.32
N PHE A 102 8.09 26.12 -10.28
CA PHE A 102 7.20 25.55 -9.28
C PHE A 102 7.92 25.59 -7.93
N ASP A 103 7.19 25.94 -6.88
CA ASP A 103 7.68 25.99 -5.50
C ASP A 103 6.57 25.54 -4.55
N PHE A 104 6.94 24.90 -3.45
CA PHE A 104 6.03 24.38 -2.42
C PHE A 104 5.82 25.42 -1.32
N TYR A 105 5.49 26.67 -1.71
CA TYR A 105 5.43 27.83 -0.82
C TYR A 105 4.74 27.54 0.53
N GLY A 106 5.49 27.70 1.62
CA GLY A 106 4.96 27.52 2.98
C GLY A 106 4.85 26.07 3.44
N PHE A 107 5.27 25.09 2.62
CA PHE A 107 5.20 23.66 2.93
C PHE A 107 6.58 22.99 2.89
N GLU A 108 7.47 23.41 3.78
CA GLU A 108 8.87 22.98 3.84
C GLU A 108 9.05 21.45 3.90
N ILE A 109 8.24 20.72 4.69
CA ILE A 109 8.37 19.25 4.77
C ILE A 109 7.97 18.57 3.46
N ILE A 110 6.96 19.09 2.76
CA ILE A 110 6.52 18.52 1.48
C ILE A 110 7.61 18.76 0.44
N GLN A 111 8.23 19.94 0.44
CA GLN A 111 9.38 20.22 -0.40
C GLN A 111 10.55 19.28 -0.12
N GLN A 112 10.96 19.15 1.16
CA GLN A 112 12.06 18.27 1.54
C GLN A 112 11.80 16.81 1.15
N LEU A 113 10.58 16.32 1.35
CA LEU A 113 10.19 14.97 0.92
C LEU A 113 10.19 14.84 -0.59
N PHE A 114 9.70 15.85 -1.31
CA PHE A 114 9.68 15.83 -2.77
C PHE A 114 11.11 15.81 -3.34
N GLU A 115 11.99 16.66 -2.85
CA GLU A 115 13.40 16.69 -3.23
C GLU A 115 14.08 15.35 -2.91
N ALA A 116 13.88 14.85 -1.70
CA ALA A 116 14.45 13.57 -1.26
C ALA A 116 13.96 12.38 -2.09
N LEU A 117 12.69 12.35 -2.53
CA LEU A 117 12.10 11.22 -3.26
C LEU A 117 12.25 11.31 -4.78
N PHE A 118 12.30 12.51 -5.35
CA PHE A 118 12.20 12.70 -6.80
C PHE A 118 13.39 13.43 -7.44
N ILE A 119 14.26 14.08 -6.64
CA ILE A 119 15.40 14.85 -7.13
C ILE A 119 16.72 14.19 -6.71
N ASP A 120 16.94 14.05 -5.41
CA ASP A 120 18.23 13.64 -4.84
C ASP A 120 18.31 12.16 -4.47
N ASN A 121 17.15 11.49 -4.29
CA ASN A 121 17.07 10.13 -3.74
C ASN A 121 17.77 9.97 -2.38
N ASP A 122 17.76 11.02 -1.54
CA ASP A 122 18.43 11.06 -0.24
C ASP A 122 17.47 11.47 0.87
N ILE A 123 16.87 10.48 1.53
CA ILE A 123 15.92 10.65 2.64
C ILE A 123 16.59 11.25 3.88
N SER A 124 17.92 11.17 4.02
CA SER A 124 18.62 11.68 5.20
C SER A 124 18.53 13.21 5.34
N LYS A 125 18.20 13.90 4.25
CA LYS A 125 18.01 15.36 4.20
C LYS A 125 16.67 15.83 4.76
N VAL A 126 15.74 14.91 5.01
CA VAL A 126 14.40 15.24 5.54
C VAL A 126 14.48 15.46 7.04
N ASP A 127 14.01 16.62 7.52
CA ASP A 127 13.92 16.89 8.96
C ASP A 127 12.80 16.06 9.59
N LEU A 128 13.19 15.06 10.37
CA LEU A 128 12.26 14.19 11.09
C LEU A 128 11.41 14.94 12.14
N ASN A 129 11.88 16.08 12.65
CA ASN A 129 11.06 16.88 13.56
C ASN A 129 9.92 17.57 12.83
N LEU A 130 10.15 18.01 11.60
CA LEU A 130 9.12 18.59 10.76
C LEU A 130 8.17 17.50 10.21
N PHE A 131 8.72 16.32 9.88
CA PHE A 131 7.93 15.16 9.45
C PHE A 131 6.84 14.75 10.46
N LYS A 132 7.08 14.91 11.77
CA LYS A 132 6.08 14.61 12.81
C LYS A 132 4.79 15.42 12.66
N TYR A 133 4.86 16.59 12.02
CA TYR A 133 3.71 17.46 11.80
C TYR A 133 3.02 17.22 10.44
N LEU A 134 3.55 16.30 9.62
CA LEU A 134 2.90 15.89 8.37
C LEU A 134 1.69 15.01 8.68
N THR A 135 0.57 15.66 8.98
CA THR A 135 -0.73 15.02 9.17
C THR A 135 -1.56 15.09 7.90
N ASP A 136 -2.66 14.34 7.85
CA ASP A 136 -3.64 14.43 6.77
C ASP A 136 -4.16 15.88 6.60
N ASP A 137 -4.40 16.59 7.70
CA ASP A 137 -4.82 18.00 7.65
C ASP A 137 -3.77 18.91 7.02
N TYR A 138 -2.50 18.68 7.34
CA TYR A 138 -1.39 19.42 6.74
C TYR A 138 -1.33 19.19 5.23
N PHE A 139 -1.39 17.94 4.80
CA PHE A 139 -1.36 17.58 3.38
C PHE A 139 -2.60 18.06 2.62
N ASN A 140 -3.78 17.97 3.23
CA ASN A 140 -5.01 18.53 2.69
C ASN A 140 -4.90 20.04 2.50
N THR A 141 -4.33 20.75 3.48
CA THR A 141 -4.11 22.20 3.39
C THR A 141 -3.22 22.55 2.20
N PHE A 142 -2.15 21.78 1.98
CA PHE A 142 -1.31 21.92 0.78
C PHE A 142 -2.10 21.75 -0.52
N LEU A 143 -2.95 20.73 -0.61
CA LEU A 143 -3.75 20.49 -1.82
C LEU A 143 -4.81 21.58 -2.08
N TYR A 144 -5.40 22.15 -1.02
CA TYR A 144 -6.48 23.13 -1.14
C TYR A 144 -6.00 24.57 -1.31
N GLN A 145 -4.82 24.95 -0.80
CA GLN A 145 -4.32 26.34 -0.87
C GLN A 145 -3.66 26.72 -2.20
N GLN A 146 -3.48 25.77 -3.11
CA GLN A 146 -2.85 26.00 -4.43
C GLN A 146 -3.87 26.36 -5.54
N TRP A 147 -5.12 26.68 -5.18
CA TRP A 147 -6.23 27.03 -6.08
C TRP A 147 -6.87 28.38 -5.71
#